data_AF-A0A6P2BV90-F1
#
_entry.id   AF-A0A6P2BV90-F1
#
_cell.length_a   1.000
_cell.length_b   1.000
_cell.length_c   1.000
_cell.angle_alpha   90.00
_cell.angle_beta   90.00
_cell.angle_gamma   90.00
#
_symmetry.space_group_name_H-M   'P 1'
#
loop_
_entity.id
_entity.type
_entity.pdbx_description
1 polymer ?
#
loop_
_entity_poly.entity_id
_entity_poly.type
_entity_poly.pdbx_seq_one_letter_code
_entity_poly.pdbx_strand_id
1 'polypeptide(L)'
;MSTVSAESRPAAPNNPGFIVRIPTDESLPRWRAWLVGHPIGGSMLAGAVATQFATVFGIWFPGFGLPSLNWPVANGELILGTVGSTPTAATYFVGELSHFADGVFFALLFALLFHPLVPLRNTMLGNLVKAFLYGTVLALISAAWWVPAVYVPHHAGFLSTSLGWKLTFGIFLWHWIYGYFLGTVYCPAPRDTIPAAEGPAA
;
A
#
# COMPACT_ATOMS: atom_id res chain seq x y z
N MET A 1 62.82 18.99 -15.10
CA MET A 1 62.04 17.85 -15.64
C MET A 1 61.44 17.11 -14.46
N SER A 2 60.12 17.21 -14.27
CA SER A 2 59.39 16.47 -13.24
C SER A 2 58.37 15.60 -13.96
N THR A 3 58.50 14.28 -13.82
CA THR A 3 57.64 13.28 -14.44
C THR A 3 56.38 13.11 -13.59
N VAL A 4 55.22 13.42 -14.17
CA VAL A 4 53.91 13.14 -13.58
C VAL A 4 53.64 11.65 -13.74
N SER A 5 53.57 10.91 -12.63
CA SER A 5 53.12 9.52 -12.62
C SER A 5 51.61 9.48 -12.91
N ALA A 6 51.22 8.74 -13.95
CA ALA A 6 49.83 8.45 -14.24
C ALA A 6 49.28 7.45 -13.22
N GLU A 7 48.33 7.89 -12.39
CA GLU A 7 47.61 7.04 -11.46
C GLU A 7 46.64 6.15 -12.23
N SER A 8 46.83 4.82 -12.18
CA SER A 8 45.91 3.85 -12.78
C SER A 8 44.64 3.76 -11.94
N ARG A 9 43.49 4.09 -12.54
CA ARG A 9 42.18 3.88 -11.90
C ARG A 9 41.90 2.38 -11.78
N PRO A 10 41.41 1.90 -10.62
CA PRO A 10 41.01 0.50 -10.47
C PRO A 10 39.81 0.19 -11.37
N ALA A 11 39.85 -0.99 -12.01
CA ALA A 11 38.77 -1.49 -12.84
C ALA A 11 37.47 -1.66 -12.03
N ALA A 12 36.35 -1.25 -12.60
CA ALA A 12 35.04 -1.42 -11.98
C ALA A 12 34.72 -2.92 -11.84
N PRO A 13 34.24 -3.39 -10.67
CA PRO A 13 33.91 -4.79 -10.49
C PRO A 13 32.65 -5.16 -11.29
N ASN A 14 32.76 -6.24 -12.09
CA ASN A 14 31.64 -6.90 -12.74
C ASN A 14 30.68 -7.47 -11.69
N ASN A 15 29.59 -6.76 -11.39
CA ASN A 15 28.53 -7.28 -10.54
C ASN A 15 27.34 -7.77 -11.38
N PRO A 16 26.83 -9.00 -11.13
CA PRO A 16 25.63 -9.48 -11.80
C PRO A 16 24.45 -8.59 -11.43
N GLY A 17 23.67 -8.18 -12.45
CA GLY A 17 22.60 -7.17 -12.38
C GLY A 17 21.40 -7.46 -11.47
N PHE A 18 21.53 -8.42 -10.54
CA PHE A 18 20.49 -8.78 -9.57
C PHE A 18 20.72 -8.18 -8.18
N ILE A 19 21.95 -7.74 -7.86
CA ILE A 19 22.24 -7.02 -6.62
C ILE A 19 22.45 -5.55 -6.97
N VAL A 20 21.34 -4.80 -7.02
CA VAL A 20 21.42 -3.34 -7.03
C VAL A 20 21.88 -2.93 -5.63
N ARG A 21 23.20 -2.75 -5.44
CA ARG A 21 23.71 -2.03 -4.28
C ARG A 21 23.10 -0.65 -4.33
N ILE A 22 22.18 -0.40 -3.41
CA ILE A 22 21.60 0.91 -3.19
C ILE A 22 22.78 1.89 -2.99
N PRO A 23 22.90 3.01 -3.69
CA PRO A 23 23.93 4.03 -3.41
C PRO A 23 23.64 4.75 -2.08
N THR A 24 24.66 5.17 -1.32
CA THR A 24 24.57 5.69 0.08
C THR A 24 24.55 7.23 0.21
N ASP A 25 24.13 7.95 -0.83
CA ASP A 25 23.97 9.42 -0.75
C ASP A 25 22.89 9.81 0.27
N GLU A 26 23.20 10.79 1.12
CA GLU A 26 22.46 11.23 2.32
C GLU A 26 21.24 12.12 2.04
N SER A 27 20.97 12.53 0.80
CA SER A 27 19.99 13.60 0.55
C SER A 27 18.51 13.19 0.66
N LEU A 28 18.17 11.88 0.66
CA LEU A 28 16.83 11.33 0.92
C LEU A 28 16.91 9.88 1.43
N PRO A 29 15.91 9.37 2.21
CA PRO A 29 15.85 7.94 2.54
C PRO A 29 15.87 7.10 1.26
N ARG A 30 16.94 6.31 1.06
CA ARG A 30 17.32 5.66 -0.21
C ARG A 30 16.20 4.87 -0.90
N TRP A 31 15.30 4.28 -0.12
CA TRP A 31 14.15 3.54 -0.63
C TRP A 31 13.18 4.44 -1.42
N ARG A 32 13.04 5.71 -1.07
CA ARG A 32 12.16 6.68 -1.75
C ARG A 32 12.65 7.02 -3.14
N ALA A 33 13.97 7.15 -3.30
CA ALA A 33 14.59 7.35 -4.61
C ALA A 33 14.40 6.10 -5.48
N TRP A 34 14.61 4.91 -4.89
CA TRP A 34 14.39 3.64 -5.58
C TRP A 34 12.96 3.48 -6.12
N LEU A 35 11.95 3.90 -5.36
CA LEU A 35 10.54 3.86 -5.78
C LEU A 35 10.24 4.66 -7.05
N VAL A 36 11.02 5.71 -7.34
CA VAL A 36 10.81 6.50 -8.57
C VAL A 36 11.13 5.68 -9.82
N GLY A 37 12.14 4.80 -9.75
CA GLY A 37 12.47 3.86 -10.82
C GLY A 37 11.66 2.55 -10.79
N HIS A 38 10.97 2.26 -9.69
CA HIS A 38 10.30 0.98 -9.48
C HIS A 38 8.85 1.15 -8.96
N PRO A 39 8.00 1.93 -9.64
CA PRO A 39 6.66 2.24 -9.15
C PRO A 39 5.79 0.99 -8.98
N ILE A 40 5.88 0.04 -9.91
CA ILE A 40 5.10 -1.21 -9.85
C ILE A 40 5.55 -2.06 -8.66
N GLY A 41 6.82 -2.50 -8.64
CA GLY A 41 7.33 -3.36 -7.56
C GLY A 41 7.23 -2.72 -6.18
N GLY A 42 7.48 -1.41 -6.10
CA GLY A 42 7.30 -0.64 -4.87
C GLY A 42 5.86 -0.58 -4.38
N SER A 43 4.90 -0.38 -5.28
CA SER A 43 3.48 -0.36 -4.92
C SER A 43 2.96 -1.73 -4.51
N MET A 44 3.43 -2.82 -5.14
CA MET A 44 3.07 -4.17 -4.72
C MET A 44 3.53 -4.48 -3.30
N LEU A 45 4.78 -4.13 -2.97
CA LEU A 45 5.29 -4.27 -1.60
C LEU A 45 4.48 -3.42 -0.61
N ALA A 46 4.21 -2.16 -0.96
CA ALA A 46 3.43 -1.27 -0.11
C ALA A 46 2.00 -1.79 0.11
N GLY A 47 1.36 -2.33 -0.93
CA GLY A 47 0.05 -2.96 -0.84
C GLY A 47 0.06 -4.17 0.08
N ALA A 48 1.03 -5.08 -0.08
CA ALA A 48 1.16 -6.25 0.79
C ALA A 48 1.33 -5.85 2.27
N VAL A 49 2.24 -4.91 2.56
CA VAL A 49 2.46 -4.41 3.93
C VAL A 49 1.21 -3.74 4.48
N ALA A 50 0.60 -2.82 3.71
CA ALA A 50 -0.58 -2.09 4.15
C ALA A 50 -1.76 -3.02 4.43
N THR A 51 -1.96 -4.04 3.60
CA THR A 51 -3.02 -5.04 3.79
C THR A 51 -2.81 -5.84 5.06
N GLN A 52 -1.60 -6.37 5.27
CA GLN A 52 -1.30 -7.16 6.47
C GLN A 52 -1.59 -6.39 7.76
N PHE A 53 -1.17 -5.12 7.84
CA PHE A 53 -1.44 -4.29 9.01
C PHE A 53 -2.93 -4.00 9.16
N ALA A 54 -3.61 -3.60 8.08
CA ALA A 54 -5.04 -3.35 8.13
C ALA A 54 -5.82 -4.59 8.59
N THR A 55 -5.50 -5.78 8.07
CA THR A 55 -6.08 -7.07 8.52
C THR A 55 -5.91 -7.27 10.02
N VAL A 56 -4.68 -7.15 10.52
CA VAL A 56 -4.38 -7.37 11.95
C VAL A 56 -5.15 -6.39 12.84
N PHE A 57 -5.15 -5.10 12.49
CA PHE A 57 -5.92 -4.10 13.22
C PHE A 57 -7.41 -4.38 13.16
N GLY A 58 -7.96 -4.72 12.00
CA GLY A 58 -9.37 -5.06 11.82
C GLY A 58 -9.83 -6.24 12.68
N ILE A 59 -8.98 -7.26 12.84
CA ILE A 59 -9.23 -8.39 13.75
C ILE A 59 -9.20 -7.96 15.22
N TRP A 60 -8.34 -7.00 15.58
CA TRP A 60 -8.17 -6.51 16.96
C TRP A 60 -9.15 -5.41 17.38
N PHE A 61 -9.94 -4.85 16.46
CA PHE A 61 -10.96 -3.83 16.74
C PHE A 61 -11.91 -4.14 17.91
N PRO A 62 -12.33 -5.39 18.18
CA PRO A 62 -13.10 -5.72 19.38
C PRO A 62 -12.44 -5.31 20.68
N GLY A 63 -11.10 -5.35 20.76
CA GLY A 63 -10.34 -4.89 21.93
C GLY A 63 -10.49 -3.39 22.21
N PHE A 64 -10.95 -2.61 21.23
CA PHE A 64 -11.22 -1.17 21.32
C PHE A 64 -12.73 -0.85 21.30
N GLY A 65 -13.59 -1.87 21.40
CA GLY A 65 -15.04 -1.71 21.39
C GLY A 65 -15.65 -1.42 20.01
N LEU A 66 -14.91 -1.69 18.93
CA LEU A 66 -15.35 -1.63 17.54
C LEU A 66 -15.70 -3.04 17.01
N PRO A 67 -16.54 -3.17 15.97
CA PRO A 67 -16.80 -4.47 15.34
C PRO A 67 -15.53 -5.03 14.70
N SER A 68 -15.42 -6.36 14.70
CA SER A 68 -14.34 -7.05 13.99
C SER A 68 -14.51 -6.87 12.48
N LEU A 69 -13.44 -6.48 11.81
CA LEU A 69 -13.37 -6.41 10.36
C LEU A 69 -12.46 -7.52 9.83
N ASN A 70 -12.89 -8.76 10.07
CA ASN A 70 -12.19 -9.95 9.60
C ASN A 70 -12.54 -10.23 8.12
N TRP A 71 -12.07 -9.36 7.23
CA TRP A 71 -12.25 -9.51 5.79
C TRP A 71 -11.74 -10.84 5.23
N PRO A 72 -10.66 -11.44 5.76
CA PRO A 72 -10.25 -12.78 5.32
C PRO A 72 -11.33 -13.84 5.53
N VAL A 73 -12.01 -13.85 6.68
CA VAL A 73 -13.13 -14.79 6.87
C VAL A 73 -14.28 -14.45 5.93
N ALA A 74 -14.67 -13.18 5.84
CA ALA A 74 -15.78 -12.75 4.99
C ALA A 74 -15.56 -13.10 3.50
N ASN A 75 -14.36 -12.83 2.97
CA ASN A 75 -13.97 -13.20 1.60
C ASN A 75 -13.96 -14.72 1.41
N GLY A 76 -13.42 -15.46 2.37
CA GLY A 76 -13.34 -16.91 2.33
C GLY A 76 -14.71 -17.57 2.27
N GLU A 77 -15.67 -17.07 3.06
CA GLU A 77 -17.04 -17.57 3.08
C GLU A 77 -17.74 -17.33 1.74
N LEU A 78 -17.52 -16.18 1.11
CA LEU A 78 -18.08 -15.87 -0.21
C LEU A 78 -17.48 -16.76 -1.30
N ILE A 79 -16.15 -16.94 -1.31
CA ILE A 79 -15.44 -17.70 -2.34
C ILE A 79 -15.75 -19.20 -2.24
N LEU A 80 -15.78 -19.74 -1.01
CA LEU A 80 -16.03 -21.17 -0.78
C LEU A 80 -17.51 -21.51 -0.67
N GLY A 81 -18.41 -20.51 -0.66
CA GLY A 81 -19.85 -20.72 -0.50
C GLY A 81 -20.23 -21.25 0.89
N THR A 82 -19.51 -20.83 1.94
CA THR A 82 -19.70 -21.31 3.32
C THR A 82 -20.35 -20.29 4.25
N VAL A 83 -20.97 -19.24 3.71
CA VAL A 83 -21.65 -18.19 4.49
C VAL A 83 -22.62 -18.82 5.51
N GLY A 84 -22.52 -18.41 6.78
CA GLY A 84 -23.36 -18.92 7.88
C GLY A 84 -22.89 -20.23 8.50
N SER A 85 -21.82 -20.83 7.99
CA SER A 85 -21.15 -21.99 8.61
C SER A 85 -20.03 -21.53 9.55
N THR A 86 -19.60 -22.40 10.47
CA THR A 86 -18.42 -22.12 11.30
C THR A 86 -17.17 -21.96 10.43
N PRO A 87 -16.45 -20.81 10.49
CA PRO A 87 -15.25 -20.60 9.69
C PRO A 87 -14.17 -21.64 9.98
N THR A 88 -13.53 -22.13 8.91
CA THR A 88 -12.43 -23.09 8.99
C THR A 88 -11.09 -22.42 8.68
N ALA A 89 -9.98 -23.13 8.90
CA ALA A 89 -8.67 -22.68 8.42
C ALA A 89 -8.66 -22.44 6.91
N ALA A 90 -9.35 -23.28 6.13
CA ALA A 90 -9.47 -23.10 4.68
C ALA A 90 -10.23 -21.82 4.32
N THR A 91 -11.32 -21.53 5.05
CA THR A 91 -12.07 -20.26 4.92
C THR A 91 -11.13 -19.07 5.10
N TYR A 92 -10.35 -19.05 6.20
CA TYR A 92 -9.41 -17.96 6.45
C TYR A 92 -8.34 -17.85 5.36
N PHE A 93 -7.67 -18.96 4.99
CA PHE A 93 -6.55 -18.90 4.05
C PHE A 93 -6.97 -18.49 2.64
N VAL A 94 -8.09 -19.01 2.14
CA VAL A 94 -8.59 -18.65 0.80
C VAL A 94 -8.99 -17.18 0.76
N GLY A 95 -9.69 -16.70 1.79
CA GLY A 95 -10.08 -15.30 1.85
C GLY A 95 -8.91 -14.36 2.13
N GLU A 96 -7.92 -14.75 2.92
CA GLU A 96 -6.69 -13.96 3.15
C GLU A 96 -5.89 -13.81 1.85
N LEU A 97 -5.78 -14.88 1.04
CA LEU A 97 -5.13 -14.80 -0.26
C LEU A 97 -5.84 -13.81 -1.20
N SER A 98 -7.18 -13.87 -1.25
CA SER A 98 -7.98 -12.90 -2.00
C SER A 98 -7.77 -11.48 -1.47
N HIS A 99 -7.80 -11.32 -0.15
CA HIS A 99 -7.67 -10.03 0.50
C HIS A 99 -6.29 -9.38 0.24
N PHE A 100 -5.22 -10.17 0.27
CA PHE A 100 -3.88 -9.73 -0.14
C PHE A 100 -3.82 -9.32 -1.61
N ALA A 101 -4.44 -10.10 -2.50
CA ALA A 101 -4.50 -9.76 -3.91
C ALA A 101 -5.24 -8.43 -4.14
N ASP A 102 -6.38 -8.23 -3.48
CA ASP A 102 -7.14 -6.98 -3.52
C ASP A 102 -6.30 -5.80 -3.06
N GLY A 103 -5.62 -5.93 -1.91
CA GLY A 103 -4.82 -4.85 -1.35
C GLY A 103 -3.57 -4.51 -2.19
N VAL A 104 -2.96 -5.48 -2.87
CA VAL A 104 -1.91 -5.22 -3.88
C VAL A 104 -2.49 -4.53 -5.10
N PHE A 105 -3.65 -4.97 -5.58
CA PHE A 105 -4.32 -4.35 -6.73
C PHE A 105 -4.71 -2.89 -6.45
N PHE A 106 -5.26 -2.60 -5.27
CA PHE A 106 -5.57 -1.23 -4.87
C PHE A 106 -4.33 -0.35 -4.68
N ALA A 107 -3.20 -0.92 -4.27
CA ALA A 107 -1.94 -0.20 -4.21
C ALA A 107 -1.37 0.12 -5.60
N LEU A 108 -1.55 -0.77 -6.58
CA LEU A 108 -1.22 -0.49 -7.98
C LEU A 108 -2.09 0.65 -8.53
N LEU A 109 -3.40 0.63 -8.28
CA LEU A 109 -4.30 1.72 -8.66
C LEU A 109 -3.92 3.04 -7.97
N PHE A 110 -3.52 2.98 -6.70
CA PHE A 110 -2.99 4.15 -6.00
C PHE A 110 -1.76 4.70 -6.73
N ALA A 111 -0.75 3.86 -6.96
CA ALA A 111 0.55 4.26 -7.50
C ALA A 111 0.50 4.75 -8.95
N LEU A 112 -0.29 4.07 -9.79
CA LEU A 112 -0.30 4.28 -11.23
C LEU A 112 -1.39 5.24 -11.71
N LEU A 113 -2.48 5.38 -10.94
CA LEU A 113 -3.62 6.22 -11.32
C LEU A 113 -3.83 7.37 -10.34
N PHE A 114 -4.09 7.09 -9.06
CA PHE A 114 -4.50 8.14 -8.12
C PHE A 114 -3.35 9.10 -7.75
N HIS A 115 -2.20 8.55 -7.36
CA HIS A 115 -1.02 9.28 -6.91
C HIS A 115 -0.49 10.33 -7.90
N PRO A 116 -0.37 10.04 -9.21
CA PRO A 116 0.06 11.05 -10.19
C PRO A 116 -1.00 12.11 -10.49
N LEU A 117 -2.29 11.84 -10.26
CA LEU A 117 -3.38 12.78 -10.52
C LEU A 117 -3.59 13.80 -9.38
N VAL A 118 -3.16 13.48 -8.16
CA VAL A 118 -3.29 14.39 -7.02
C VAL A 118 -2.14 15.41 -7.03
N PRO A 119 -2.41 16.73 -7.14
CA PRO A 119 -1.41 17.79 -7.30
C PRO A 119 -0.71 18.16 -5.97
N LEU A 120 -0.33 17.16 -5.18
CA LEU A 120 0.47 17.31 -3.98
C LEU A 120 1.91 16.89 -4.26
N ARG A 121 2.87 17.66 -3.74
CA ARG A 121 4.30 17.35 -3.87
C ARG A 121 4.62 16.02 -3.19
N ASN A 122 5.53 15.25 -3.75
CA ASN A 122 5.97 13.95 -3.21
C ASN A 122 6.92 14.10 -2.00
N THR A 123 6.54 14.91 -1.01
CA THR A 123 7.17 14.93 0.32
C THR A 123 6.66 13.77 1.17
N MET A 124 7.25 13.50 2.34
CA MET A 124 6.69 12.49 3.26
C MET A 124 5.23 12.77 3.58
N LEU A 125 4.93 14.00 4.01
CA LEU A 125 3.59 14.44 4.34
C LEU A 125 2.68 14.44 3.09
N GLY A 126 3.17 14.89 1.94
CA GLY A 126 2.36 14.92 0.72
C GLY A 126 1.96 13.54 0.23
N ASN A 127 2.88 12.56 0.25
CA ASN A 127 2.58 11.17 -0.05
C ASN A 127 1.61 10.56 0.96
N LEU A 128 1.77 10.86 2.25
CA LEU A 128 0.87 10.41 3.29
C LEU A 128 -0.55 10.98 3.10
N VAL A 129 -0.68 12.29 2.84
CA VAL A 129 -1.97 12.92 2.55
C VAL A 129 -2.63 12.30 1.32
N LYS A 130 -1.88 12.07 0.23
CA LYS A 130 -2.40 11.33 -0.94
C LYS A 130 -2.97 9.97 -0.54
N ALA A 131 -2.25 9.22 0.28
CA ALA A 131 -2.68 7.89 0.70
C ALA A 131 -3.89 7.91 1.66
N PHE A 132 -4.00 8.92 2.53
CA PHE A 132 -5.21 9.12 3.35
C PHE A 132 -6.42 9.53 2.52
N LEU A 133 -6.25 10.40 1.52
CA LEU A 133 -7.31 10.73 0.57
C LEU A 133 -7.77 9.48 -0.18
N TYR A 134 -6.83 8.66 -0.63
CA TYR A 134 -7.15 7.40 -1.29
C TYR A 134 -7.84 6.39 -0.36
N GLY A 135 -7.34 6.21 0.87
CA GLY A 135 -8.01 5.40 1.89
C GLY A 135 -9.42 5.88 2.20
N THR A 136 -9.66 7.20 2.19
CA THR A 136 -11.01 7.77 2.35
C THR A 136 -11.91 7.43 1.17
N VAL A 137 -11.40 7.47 -0.07
CA VAL A 137 -12.15 7.02 -1.25
C VAL A 137 -12.52 5.53 -1.14
N LEU A 138 -11.57 4.68 -0.74
CA LEU A 138 -11.84 3.27 -0.51
C LEU A 138 -12.87 3.04 0.62
N ALA A 139 -12.77 3.79 1.72
CA ALA A 139 -13.74 3.73 2.81
C ALA A 139 -15.15 4.12 2.36
N LEU A 140 -15.27 5.17 1.53
CA LEU A 140 -16.55 5.58 0.95
C LEU A 140 -17.14 4.49 0.07
N ILE A 141 -16.35 3.89 -0.83
CA ILE A 141 -16.81 2.79 -1.69
C ILE A 141 -17.21 1.58 -0.83
N SER A 142 -16.40 1.24 0.16
CA SER A 142 -16.64 0.12 1.07
C SER A 142 -17.93 0.31 1.87
N ALA A 143 -18.10 1.46 2.52
CA ALA A 143 -19.27 1.75 3.35
C ALA A 143 -20.54 2.04 2.53
N ALA A 144 -20.43 2.65 1.35
CA ALA A 144 -21.60 2.97 0.51
C ALA A 144 -22.11 1.76 -0.28
N TRP A 145 -21.22 0.85 -0.67
CA TRP A 145 -21.56 -0.20 -1.61
C TRP A 145 -21.07 -1.59 -1.20
N TRP A 146 -19.78 -1.77 -0.94
CA TRP A 146 -19.23 -3.11 -0.79
C TRP A 146 -19.79 -3.87 0.42
N VAL A 147 -19.71 -3.27 1.61
CA VAL A 147 -20.30 -3.79 2.85
C VAL A 147 -21.80 -4.05 2.72
N PRO A 148 -22.62 -3.06 2.29
CA PRO A 148 -24.06 -3.24 2.25
C PRO A 148 -24.61 -4.09 1.10
N ALA A 149 -23.84 -4.30 0.01
CA ALA A 149 -24.31 -5.09 -1.12
C ALA A 149 -23.73 -6.50 -1.18
N VAL A 150 -22.52 -6.70 -0.64
CA VAL A 150 -21.80 -7.98 -0.75
C VAL A 150 -21.76 -8.74 0.57
N TYR A 151 -21.50 -8.04 1.69
CA TYR A 151 -21.25 -8.69 2.98
C TYR A 151 -22.46 -8.70 3.92
N VAL A 152 -23.38 -7.74 3.77
CA VAL A 152 -24.61 -7.67 4.58
C VAL A 152 -25.80 -7.38 3.67
N PRO A 153 -26.53 -8.41 3.18
CA PRO A 153 -27.68 -8.16 2.35
C PRO A 153 -28.84 -7.55 3.17
N HIS A 154 -29.20 -6.31 2.82
CA HIS A 154 -30.38 -5.53 3.20
C HIS A 154 -30.29 -4.55 4.40
N HIS A 155 -30.89 -3.36 4.21
CA HIS A 155 -31.10 -2.25 5.16
C HIS A 155 -29.86 -1.64 5.84
N ALA A 156 -28.82 -1.32 5.06
CA ALA A 156 -27.58 -0.75 5.60
C ALA A 156 -27.53 0.79 5.72
N GLY A 157 -28.46 1.52 5.09
CA GLY A 157 -28.52 2.99 5.19
C GLY A 157 -27.37 3.68 4.45
N PHE A 158 -27.36 5.02 4.41
CA PHE A 158 -26.26 5.77 3.77
C PHE A 158 -24.94 5.51 4.53
N LEU A 159 -23.90 5.06 3.83
CA LEU A 159 -22.58 4.69 4.39
C LEU A 159 -22.63 3.61 5.50
N SER A 160 -23.50 2.61 5.39
CA SER A 160 -23.65 1.53 6.40
C SER A 160 -24.09 2.03 7.79
N THR A 161 -24.61 3.27 7.90
CA THR A 161 -24.91 3.87 9.21
C THR A 161 -26.05 3.19 9.96
N SER A 162 -27.01 2.55 9.27
CA SER A 162 -28.06 1.78 9.97
C SER A 162 -27.59 0.41 10.44
N LEU A 163 -26.40 -0.04 10.04
CA LEU A 163 -25.69 -1.17 10.66
C LEU A 163 -24.93 -0.75 11.94
N GLY A 164 -24.95 0.54 12.28
CA GLY A 164 -24.35 1.13 13.47
C GLY A 164 -23.13 1.99 13.14
N TRP A 165 -23.05 3.17 13.78
CA TRP A 165 -21.97 4.14 13.55
C TRP A 165 -20.57 3.55 13.78
N LYS A 166 -20.44 2.57 14.69
CA LYS A 166 -19.18 1.89 14.98
C LYS A 166 -18.65 1.11 13.77
N LEU A 167 -19.55 0.51 12.97
CA LEU A 167 -19.16 -0.17 11.75
C LEU A 167 -18.69 0.84 10.71
N THR A 168 -19.47 1.88 10.46
CA THR A 168 -19.06 2.97 9.54
C THR A 168 -17.70 3.54 9.95
N PHE A 169 -17.54 3.93 11.22
CA PHE A 169 -16.27 4.44 11.74
C PHE A 169 -15.14 3.41 11.62
N GLY A 170 -15.41 2.14 11.95
CA GLY A 170 -14.46 1.05 11.80
C GLY A 170 -13.97 0.90 10.36
N ILE A 171 -14.87 0.97 9.37
CA ILE A 171 -14.52 0.90 7.94
C ILE A 171 -13.57 2.05 7.58
N PHE A 172 -13.87 3.27 8.00
CA PHE A 172 -12.99 4.43 7.74
C PHE A 172 -11.63 4.27 8.41
N LEU A 173 -11.63 3.93 9.70
CA LEU A 173 -10.39 3.74 10.45
C LEU A 173 -9.51 2.65 9.83
N TRP A 174 -10.11 1.53 9.42
CA TRP A 174 -9.41 0.43 8.77
C TRP A 174 -8.73 0.86 7.46
N HIS A 175 -9.44 1.60 6.61
CA HIS A 175 -8.87 2.10 5.35
C HIS A 175 -7.86 3.22 5.56
N TRP A 176 -7.99 4.01 6.63
CA TRP A 176 -6.97 4.99 7.02
C TRP A 176 -5.70 4.33 7.53
N ILE A 177 -5.81 3.20 8.25
CA ILE A 177 -4.64 2.38 8.62
C ILE A 177 -3.97 1.84 7.36
N TYR A 178 -4.74 1.27 6.42
CA TYR A 178 -4.21 0.88 5.11
C TYR A 178 -3.52 2.05 4.40
N GLY A 179 -4.17 3.22 4.32
CA GLY A 179 -3.62 4.43 3.70
C GLY A 179 -2.34 4.91 4.39
N TYR A 180 -2.26 4.85 5.71
CA TYR A 180 -1.06 5.20 6.47
C TYR A 180 0.13 4.32 6.06
N PHE A 181 -0.04 3.00 6.08
CA PHE A 181 1.04 2.08 5.70
C PHE A 181 1.35 2.17 4.19
N LEU A 182 0.34 2.34 3.35
CA LEU A 182 0.53 2.55 1.92
C LEU A 182 1.36 3.81 1.63
N GLY A 183 1.03 4.94 2.23
CA GLY A 183 1.74 6.21 2.01
C GLY A 183 3.13 6.28 2.66
N THR A 184 3.35 5.51 3.73
CA THR A 184 4.66 5.39 4.37
C THR A 184 5.58 4.37 3.70
N VAL A 185 5.05 3.40 2.95
CA VAL A 185 5.86 2.41 2.19
C VAL A 185 5.95 2.74 0.70
N TYR A 186 4.91 3.33 0.09
CA TYR A 186 4.94 3.92 -1.25
C TYR A 186 5.05 5.44 -1.15
N CYS A 187 6.26 5.92 -0.90
CA CYS A 187 6.58 7.34 -0.72
C CYS A 187 7.69 7.77 -1.70
N PRO A 188 7.43 7.79 -3.02
CA PRO A 188 8.44 8.19 -3.98
C PRO A 188 9.02 9.57 -3.66
N ALA A 189 10.28 9.78 -4.02
CA ALA A 189 10.94 11.08 -3.93
C ALA A 189 10.36 12.09 -4.95
N PRO A 190 10.46 13.39 -4.69
CA PRO A 190 10.25 14.40 -5.73
C PRO A 190 11.25 14.21 -6.90
N ARG A 191 10.79 14.27 -8.15
CA ARG A 191 11.65 14.02 -9.32
C ARG A 191 12.78 15.05 -9.48
N ASP A 192 12.53 16.28 -9.03
CA ASP A 192 13.48 17.41 -8.99
C ASP A 192 14.65 17.19 -8.03
N THR A 193 14.56 16.19 -7.14
CA THR A 193 15.62 15.87 -6.17
C THR A 193 16.49 14.68 -6.57
N ILE A 194 16.26 14.10 -7.75
CA ILE A 194 17.06 12.97 -8.26
C ILE A 194 18.11 13.55 -9.21
N PRO A 195 19.42 13.39 -8.93
CA PRO A 195 20.47 13.81 -9.85
C PRO A 195 20.22 13.21 -11.23
N ALA A 196 20.28 14.04 -12.28
CA ALA A 196 20.22 13.54 -13.65
C ALA A 196 21.33 12.50 -13.80
N ALA A 197 20.99 11.29 -14.24
CA ALA A 197 22.00 10.32 -14.61
C ALA A 197 22.90 10.98 -15.66
N GLU A 198 24.19 11.19 -15.33
CA GLU A 198 25.17 11.68 -16.29
C GLU A 198 25.12 10.74 -17.50
N GLY A 199 24.64 11.25 -18.63
CA GLY A 199 24.65 10.51 -19.88
C GLY A 199 26.10 10.16 -20.24
N PRO A 200 26.33 9.06 -20.97
CA PRO A 200 27.67 8.71 -21.41
C PRO A 200 28.26 9.90 -22.18
N ALA A 201 29.43 10.37 -21.75
CA ALA A 201 30.20 11.36 -22.48
C ALA A 201 30.40 10.86 -23.92
N ALA A 202 29.91 11.65 -24.87
CA ALA A 202 30.08 11.41 -26.30
C ALA A 202 31.54 11.52 -26.72
#